data_AF-K0TQY9-F1
#
_entry.id   AF-K0TQY9-F1
#
_cell.length_a   1.000
_cell.length_b   1.000
_cell.length_c   1.000
_cell.angle_alpha   90.00
_cell.angle_beta   90.00
_cell.angle_gamma   90.00
#
_symmetry.space_group_name_H-M   'P 1'
#
loop_
_entity.id
_entity.type
_entity.pdbx_description
1 polymer ?
#
loop_
_entity_poly.entity_id
_entity_poly.type
_entity_poly.pdbx_seq_one_letter_code
_entity_poly.pdbx_strand_id
1 'polypeptide(L)'
;MLDASKFEIVMAGLKWCQGKPIINSISLKVGEELFIEQATLLKKHGAAVVVMAFDEEGQAATADEKVRICKRSYDVLVNKVKFPPEDIVFDPNVLTIGTGMEEHANYGVDFINATKIIKEQCPYVKISGGISNLSFGFRGVMKIRESIHSVFLQNAILESGMDVGIVNAHEMLMLNEVEPDIREAAENLVFNKTEDATDVMLELTKREKDRREALKKGGGATKKKQTSWRTENVTKRLEHSLINGISQYIDEDVEEARKEAERPLHIIEGPLMDGMNIIGDLFGAGKMFLPQVIKSARVMKKAVAYLIPFMEKEKREKMIAEGKDPDAIDEDDDSQFAGMTYFISDCKNPDLTRSFFSRQGPYGDGERRRS
;
A
#
# COMPACT_ATOMS: atom_id res chain seq x y z
N MET A 1 13.10 1.52 2.99
CA MET A 1 13.90 0.97 1.88
C MET A 1 15.05 1.93 1.64
N LEU A 2 16.30 1.46 1.65
CA LEU A 2 17.48 2.27 1.35
C LEU A 2 17.79 2.12 -0.13
N ASP A 3 17.66 3.21 -0.90
CA ASP A 3 17.80 3.20 -2.35
C ASP A 3 19.07 3.94 -2.78
N ALA A 4 20.08 3.21 -3.23
CA ALA A 4 21.33 3.78 -3.70
C ALA A 4 22.08 2.85 -4.66
N SER A 5 22.69 3.43 -5.70
CA SER A 5 23.51 2.70 -6.67
C SER A 5 24.93 2.38 -6.18
N LYS A 6 25.40 3.06 -5.13
CA LYS A 6 26.71 2.83 -4.52
C LYS A 6 26.58 2.05 -3.23
N PHE A 7 27.24 0.90 -3.15
CA PHE A 7 27.16 0.01 -2.00
C PHE A 7 27.67 0.66 -0.69
N GLU A 8 28.67 1.55 -0.77
CA GLU A 8 29.14 2.32 0.39
C GLU A 8 28.05 3.20 1.04
N ILE A 9 27.11 3.74 0.24
CA ILE A 9 25.98 4.54 0.73
C ILE A 9 24.95 3.64 1.40
N VAL A 10 24.69 2.46 0.82
CA VAL A 10 23.84 1.43 1.44
C VAL A 10 24.38 1.05 2.82
N MET A 11 25.68 0.75 2.92
CA MET A 11 26.32 0.39 4.17
C MET A 11 26.32 1.53 5.20
N ALA A 12 26.44 2.78 4.76
CA ALA A 12 26.28 3.93 5.63
C ALA A 12 24.85 4.03 6.18
N GLY A 13 23.83 3.90 5.33
CA GLY A 13 22.43 3.95 5.72
C GLY A 13 22.01 2.81 6.66
N LEU A 14 22.56 1.60 6.45
CA LEU A 14 22.30 0.43 7.29
C LEU A 14 22.65 0.69 8.76
N LYS A 15 23.71 1.44 9.04
CA LYS A 15 24.13 1.78 10.41
C LYS A 15 23.10 2.61 11.18
N TRP A 16 22.20 3.29 10.48
CA TRP A 16 21.14 4.13 11.06
C TRP A 16 19.79 3.42 11.16
N CYS A 17 19.68 2.17 10.67
CA CYS A 17 18.44 1.41 10.68
C CYS A 17 18.41 0.45 11.87
N GLN A 18 17.51 0.67 12.84
CA GLN A 18 17.33 -0.25 13.97
C GLN A 18 16.48 -1.47 13.59
N GLY A 19 15.41 -1.27 12.82
CA GLY A 19 14.55 -2.35 12.32
C GLY A 19 15.13 -3.04 11.08
N LYS A 20 14.41 -4.02 10.54
CA LYS A 20 14.78 -4.75 9.32
C LYS A 20 14.69 -3.84 8.09
N PRO A 21 15.82 -3.43 7.48
CA PRO A 21 15.79 -2.59 6.29
C PRO A 21 15.59 -3.45 5.03
N ILE A 22 15.06 -2.83 3.98
CA ILE A 22 15.04 -3.38 2.61
C ILE A 22 16.05 -2.57 1.79
N ILE A 23 17.00 -3.24 1.15
CA ILE A 23 18.03 -2.61 0.31
C ILE A 23 17.59 -2.62 -1.15
N ASN A 24 17.58 -1.46 -1.79
CA ASN A 24 17.37 -1.30 -3.23
C ASN A 24 18.64 -0.72 -3.86
N SER A 25 19.50 -1.51 -4.48
CA SER A 25 19.44 -2.95 -4.75
C SER A 25 20.85 -3.51 -4.92
N ILE A 26 20.97 -4.82 -5.11
CA ILE A 26 22.19 -5.48 -5.61
C ILE A 26 21.88 -6.18 -6.95
N SER A 27 22.91 -6.52 -7.73
CA SER A 27 22.74 -7.27 -8.97
C SER A 27 24.03 -7.97 -9.40
N LEU A 28 23.91 -8.88 -10.38
CA LEU A 28 25.05 -9.59 -10.96
C LEU A 28 25.89 -8.72 -11.93
N LYS A 29 25.48 -7.46 -12.16
CA LYS A 29 26.22 -6.48 -12.99
C LYS A 29 27.70 -6.35 -12.59
N VAL A 30 27.98 -6.48 -11.30
CA VAL A 30 29.34 -6.36 -10.75
C VAL A 30 30.13 -7.67 -10.75
N GLY A 31 29.57 -8.72 -11.37
CA GLY A 31 30.10 -10.08 -11.32
C GLY A 31 29.66 -10.83 -10.06
N GLU A 32 29.71 -12.16 -10.15
CA GLU A 32 29.22 -13.05 -9.10
C GLU A 32 29.98 -12.92 -7.77
N GLU A 33 31.30 -12.73 -7.80
CA GLU A 33 32.13 -12.63 -6.58
C GLU A 33 31.71 -11.45 -5.71
N LEU A 34 31.61 -10.25 -6.30
CA LEU A 34 31.20 -9.06 -5.56
C LEU A 34 29.73 -9.12 -5.16
N PHE A 35 28.87 -9.73 -5.99
CA PHE A 35 27.47 -9.97 -5.63
C PHE A 35 27.33 -10.86 -4.38
N ILE A 36 28.13 -11.93 -4.28
CA ILE A 36 28.19 -12.81 -3.11
C ILE A 36 28.71 -12.06 -1.88
N GLU A 37 29.75 -11.24 -2.03
CA GLU A 37 30.30 -10.43 -0.93
C GLU A 37 29.24 -9.47 -0.38
N GLN A 38 28.59 -8.70 -1.26
CA GLN A 38 27.55 -7.75 -0.90
C GLN A 38 26.36 -8.46 -0.22
N ALA A 39 25.86 -9.55 -0.81
CA ALA A 39 24.77 -10.33 -0.22
C ALA A 39 25.15 -10.90 1.16
N THR A 40 26.39 -11.36 1.34
CA THR A 40 26.87 -11.87 2.64
C THR A 40 26.87 -10.77 3.70
N LEU A 41 27.29 -9.55 3.35
CA LEU A 41 27.24 -8.41 4.26
C LEU A 41 25.81 -8.02 4.61
N LEU A 42 24.92 -7.90 3.62
CA LEU A 42 23.51 -7.57 3.84
C LEU A 42 22.81 -8.60 4.73
N LYS A 43 23.10 -9.89 4.54
CA LYS A 43 22.61 -10.97 5.38
C LYS A 43 23.05 -10.82 6.84
N LYS A 44 24.33 -10.47 7.08
CA LYS A 44 24.85 -10.24 8.44
C LYS A 44 24.16 -9.06 9.14
N HIS A 45 23.68 -8.07 8.37
CA HIS A 45 22.87 -6.97 8.88
C HIS A 45 21.38 -7.30 9.05
N GLY A 46 20.96 -8.53 8.71
CA GLY A 46 19.56 -8.94 8.79
C GLY A 46 18.64 -8.21 7.80
N ALA A 47 19.20 -7.65 6.73
CA ALA A 47 18.44 -6.88 5.74
C ALA A 47 17.73 -7.79 4.73
N ALA A 48 16.56 -7.37 4.27
CA ALA A 48 15.97 -7.87 3.03
C ALA A 48 16.57 -7.12 1.84
N VAL A 49 16.51 -7.72 0.65
CA VAL A 49 17.23 -7.21 -0.52
C VAL A 49 16.39 -7.26 -1.79
N VAL A 50 16.37 -6.14 -2.50
CA VAL A 50 15.93 -6.07 -3.90
C VAL A 50 17.08 -6.49 -4.79
N VAL A 51 16.81 -7.44 -5.70
CA VAL A 51 17.78 -7.96 -6.65
C VAL A 51 17.30 -7.63 -8.05
N MET A 52 18.03 -6.75 -8.73
CA MET A 52 17.67 -6.33 -10.10
C MET A 52 17.98 -7.45 -11.08
N ALA A 53 17.12 -7.63 -12.09
CA ALA A 53 17.42 -8.46 -13.26
C ALA A 53 18.45 -7.75 -14.18
N PHE A 54 19.69 -7.64 -13.70
CA PHE A 54 20.82 -7.04 -14.38
C PHE A 54 22.07 -7.89 -14.07
N ASP A 55 22.70 -8.44 -15.10
CA ASP A 55 23.92 -9.23 -14.96
C ASP A 55 25.08 -8.63 -15.79
N GLU A 56 26.15 -9.41 -15.98
CA GLU A 56 27.34 -9.00 -16.72
C GLU A 56 27.07 -8.69 -18.20
N GLU A 57 25.98 -9.23 -18.77
CA GLU A 57 25.58 -9.01 -20.17
C GLU A 57 24.69 -7.77 -20.33
N GLY A 58 24.05 -7.31 -19.25
CA GLY A 58 23.26 -6.10 -19.26
C GLY A 58 21.96 -6.20 -18.48
N GLN A 59 21.04 -5.29 -18.79
CA GLN A 59 19.72 -5.23 -18.20
C GLN A 59 18.76 -6.16 -18.94
N ALA A 60 18.04 -7.02 -18.23
CA ALA A 60 17.05 -7.90 -18.84
C ALA A 60 15.83 -7.14 -19.36
N ALA A 61 15.63 -7.21 -20.68
CA ALA A 61 14.50 -6.60 -21.36
C ALA A 61 13.36 -7.60 -21.59
N THR A 62 13.69 -8.81 -22.06
CA THR A 62 12.72 -9.86 -22.42
C THR A 62 12.31 -10.72 -21.24
N ALA A 63 11.18 -11.43 -21.33
CA ALA A 63 10.72 -12.34 -20.27
C ALA A 63 11.77 -13.41 -19.93
N ASP A 64 12.38 -14.03 -20.95
CA ASP A 64 13.35 -15.12 -20.78
C ASP A 64 14.62 -14.65 -20.07
N GLU A 65 15.13 -13.47 -20.42
CA GLU A 65 16.30 -12.90 -19.74
C GLU A 65 15.99 -12.55 -18.28
N LYS A 66 14.80 -12.00 -18.01
CA LYS A 66 14.36 -11.68 -16.66
C LYS A 66 14.34 -12.95 -15.79
N VAL A 67 13.75 -14.04 -16.32
CA VAL A 67 13.71 -15.34 -15.63
C VAL A 67 15.13 -15.90 -15.45
N ARG A 68 15.96 -15.91 -16.50
CA ARG A 68 17.35 -16.40 -16.47
C ARG A 68 18.15 -15.74 -15.35
N ILE A 69 18.14 -14.41 -15.29
CA ILE A 69 18.94 -13.65 -14.33
C ILE A 69 18.40 -13.81 -12.91
N CYS A 70 17.08 -13.74 -12.72
CA CYS A 70 16.47 -13.94 -11.39
C CYS A 70 16.73 -15.36 -10.87
N LYS A 71 16.61 -16.38 -11.73
CA LYS A 71 16.88 -17.78 -11.36
C LYS A 71 18.35 -17.99 -10.99
N ARG A 72 19.29 -17.46 -11.78
CA ARG A 72 20.73 -17.50 -11.46
C ARG A 72 21.01 -16.81 -10.12
N SER A 73 20.42 -15.63 -9.91
CA SER A 73 20.57 -14.87 -8.67
C SER A 73 20.01 -15.63 -7.47
N TYR A 74 18.85 -16.28 -7.63
CA TYR A 74 18.25 -17.14 -6.60
C TYR A 74 19.18 -18.28 -6.22
N ASP A 75 19.74 -18.99 -7.20
CA ASP A 75 20.63 -20.12 -6.94
C ASP A 75 21.91 -19.67 -6.24
N VAL A 76 22.47 -18.51 -6.59
CA VAL A 76 23.61 -17.93 -5.87
C VAL A 76 23.24 -17.55 -4.44
N LEU A 77 22.17 -16.79 -4.24
CA LEU A 77 21.75 -16.29 -2.93
C LEU A 77 21.35 -17.43 -1.99
N VAL A 78 20.49 -18.34 -2.44
CA VAL A 78 19.94 -19.41 -1.60
C VAL A 78 20.93 -20.56 -1.45
N ASN A 79 21.57 -21.03 -2.54
CA ASN A 79 22.41 -22.23 -2.45
C ASN A 79 23.83 -21.92 -1.98
N LYS A 80 24.43 -20.76 -2.35
CA LYS A 80 25.81 -20.40 -1.97
C LYS A 80 25.83 -19.51 -0.72
N VAL A 81 25.12 -18.38 -0.72
CA VAL A 81 25.13 -17.41 0.41
C VAL A 81 24.26 -17.87 1.59
N LYS A 82 23.34 -18.82 1.34
CA LYS A 82 22.31 -19.26 2.29
C LYS A 82 21.43 -18.09 2.77
N PHE A 83 21.13 -17.16 1.88
CA PHE A 83 20.25 -16.03 2.14
C PHE A 83 18.80 -16.56 2.29
N PRO A 84 18.02 -16.10 3.29
CA PRO A 84 16.63 -16.52 3.44
C PRO A 84 15.81 -16.11 2.20
N PRO A 85 15.15 -17.04 1.48
CA PRO A 85 14.46 -16.71 0.24
C PRO A 85 13.28 -15.75 0.44
N GLU A 86 12.63 -15.77 1.61
CA GLU A 86 11.57 -14.84 1.99
C GLU A 86 12.03 -13.38 2.10
N ASP A 87 13.34 -13.14 2.21
CA ASP A 87 13.96 -11.82 2.27
C ASP A 87 14.50 -11.33 0.92
N ILE A 88 14.31 -12.13 -0.13
CA ILE A 88 14.68 -11.78 -1.50
C ILE A 88 13.47 -11.20 -2.20
N VAL A 89 13.64 -10.00 -2.76
CA VAL A 89 12.67 -9.33 -3.61
C VAL A 89 13.29 -9.17 -5.00
N PHE A 90 12.84 -9.91 -6.00
CA PHE A 90 13.33 -9.68 -7.36
C PHE A 90 12.67 -8.44 -7.98
N ASP A 91 13.45 -7.62 -8.70
CA ASP A 91 12.94 -6.59 -9.60
C ASP A 91 13.26 -7.00 -11.06
N PRO A 92 12.29 -7.60 -11.78
CA PRO A 92 12.44 -7.98 -13.18
C PRO A 92 12.55 -6.79 -14.15
N ASN A 93 12.74 -5.56 -13.69
CA ASN A 93 12.75 -4.31 -14.45
C ASN A 93 11.40 -3.98 -15.10
N VAL A 94 10.65 -3.07 -14.46
CA VAL A 94 9.55 -2.36 -15.14
C VAL A 94 10.16 -1.31 -16.06
N LEU A 95 10.08 -1.54 -17.38
CA LEU A 95 10.63 -0.68 -18.42
C LEU A 95 9.53 0.18 -19.08
N THR A 96 9.93 1.24 -19.78
CA THR A 96 8.98 2.18 -20.39
C THR A 96 8.31 1.57 -21.62
N ILE A 97 6.97 1.63 -21.66
CA ILE A 97 6.19 1.31 -22.87
C ILE A 97 5.66 2.60 -23.52
N GLY A 98 5.13 2.50 -24.74
CA GLY A 98 4.57 3.64 -25.47
C GLY A 98 5.64 4.65 -25.91
N THR A 99 6.85 4.18 -26.22
CA THR A 99 7.96 5.03 -26.69
C THR A 99 7.96 5.25 -28.20
N GLY A 100 7.09 4.55 -28.94
CA GLY A 100 7.11 4.52 -30.41
C GLY A 100 8.16 3.58 -31.00
N MET A 101 8.83 2.77 -30.19
CA MET A 101 9.77 1.72 -30.64
C MET A 101 9.12 0.36 -30.42
N GLU A 102 9.04 -0.45 -31.47
CA GLU A 102 8.41 -1.79 -31.44
C GLU A 102 9.05 -2.72 -30.40
N GLU A 103 10.37 -2.64 -30.26
CA GLU A 103 11.19 -3.39 -29.30
C GLU A 103 10.75 -3.18 -27.84
N HIS A 104 10.08 -2.07 -27.53
CA HIS A 104 9.64 -1.73 -26.18
C HIS A 104 8.16 -2.06 -25.93
N ALA A 105 7.40 -2.40 -26.98
CA ALA A 105 5.96 -2.60 -26.88
C ALA A 105 5.60 -3.76 -25.93
N ASN A 106 6.44 -4.79 -25.90
CA ASN A 106 6.18 -5.99 -25.12
C ASN A 106 6.64 -5.91 -23.65
N TYR A 107 7.31 -4.85 -23.22
CA TYR A 107 7.92 -4.80 -21.88
C TYR A 107 6.93 -4.96 -20.71
N GLY A 108 5.68 -4.53 -20.88
CA GLY A 108 4.62 -4.77 -19.89
C GLY A 108 4.28 -6.25 -19.77
N VAL A 109 4.06 -6.92 -20.91
CA VAL A 109 3.80 -8.36 -21.02
C VAL A 109 4.98 -9.17 -20.51
N ASP A 110 6.20 -8.81 -20.89
CA ASP A 110 7.42 -9.50 -20.50
C ASP A 110 7.62 -9.49 -18.98
N PHE A 111 7.31 -8.37 -18.32
CA PHE A 111 7.34 -8.29 -16.86
C PHE A 111 6.31 -9.23 -16.22
N ILE A 112 5.06 -9.21 -16.69
CA ILE A 112 3.97 -10.04 -16.13
C ILE A 112 4.29 -11.53 -16.31
N ASN A 113 4.72 -11.94 -17.50
CA ASN A 113 5.08 -13.33 -17.80
C ASN A 113 6.28 -13.79 -16.98
N ALA A 114 7.35 -12.98 -16.92
CA ALA A 114 8.52 -13.31 -16.12
C ALA A 114 8.18 -13.42 -14.63
N THR A 115 7.34 -12.53 -14.11
CA THR A 115 6.89 -12.55 -12.71
C THR A 115 6.28 -13.91 -12.36
N LYS A 116 5.35 -14.41 -13.18
CA LYS A 116 4.69 -15.70 -12.97
C LYS A 116 5.71 -16.85 -12.93
N ILE A 117 6.59 -16.91 -13.92
CA ILE A 117 7.61 -17.96 -14.02
C ILE A 117 8.60 -17.90 -12.85
N ILE A 118 9.01 -16.69 -12.43
CA ILE A 118 9.92 -16.53 -11.28
C ILE A 118 9.25 -17.02 -9.99
N LYS A 119 7.97 -16.69 -9.75
CA LYS A 119 7.23 -17.18 -8.58
C LYS A 119 7.12 -18.71 -8.55
N GLU A 120 7.00 -19.34 -9.72
CA GLU A 120 6.97 -20.81 -9.85
C GLU A 120 8.35 -21.45 -9.61
N GLN A 121 9.44 -20.86 -10.13
CA GLN A 121 10.78 -21.45 -10.08
C GLN A 121 11.61 -21.08 -8.83
N CYS A 122 11.26 -19.98 -8.16
CA CYS A 122 12.00 -19.42 -7.04
C CYS A 122 11.05 -19.31 -5.83
N PRO A 123 10.86 -20.38 -5.05
CA PRO A 123 9.88 -20.38 -3.95
C PRO A 123 10.22 -19.34 -2.87
N TYR A 124 9.18 -18.84 -2.22
CA TYR A 124 9.20 -17.84 -1.12
C TYR A 124 9.65 -16.42 -1.49
N VAL A 125 10.25 -16.20 -2.65
CA VAL A 125 10.68 -14.86 -3.06
C VAL A 125 9.48 -13.96 -3.30
N LYS A 126 9.74 -12.66 -3.21
CA LYS A 126 8.79 -11.61 -3.58
C LYS A 126 9.18 -10.99 -4.92
N ILE A 127 8.23 -10.38 -5.60
CA ILE A 127 8.47 -9.61 -6.83
C ILE A 127 8.10 -8.15 -6.59
N SER A 128 8.97 -7.26 -7.07
CA SER A 128 8.83 -5.80 -7.03
C SER A 128 9.09 -5.17 -8.39
N GLY A 129 8.72 -3.88 -8.51
CA GLY A 129 8.99 -3.08 -9.69
C GLY A 129 8.72 -1.60 -9.47
N GLY A 130 9.52 -0.75 -10.14
CA GLY A 130 9.30 0.69 -10.23
C GLY A 130 8.16 1.06 -11.18
N ILE A 131 6.92 1.04 -10.69
CA ILE A 131 5.70 1.18 -11.52
C ILE A 131 5.66 2.47 -12.34
N SER A 132 6.18 3.57 -11.77
CA SER A 132 6.21 4.86 -12.45
C SER A 132 7.07 4.88 -13.74
N ASN A 133 8.00 3.94 -13.89
CA ASN A 133 8.84 3.81 -15.09
C ASN A 133 8.04 3.40 -16.31
N LEU A 134 7.00 2.58 -16.13
CA LEU A 134 6.16 2.06 -17.21
C LEU A 134 5.58 3.18 -18.08
N SER A 135 5.12 4.26 -17.44
CA SER A 135 4.40 5.36 -18.09
C SER A 135 5.27 6.61 -18.33
N PHE A 136 6.59 6.45 -18.43
CA PHE A 136 7.50 7.58 -18.64
C PHE A 136 7.24 8.33 -19.96
N GLY A 137 6.81 7.62 -21.01
CA GLY A 137 6.41 8.22 -22.30
C GLY A 137 5.25 9.21 -22.20
N PHE A 138 4.42 9.12 -21.14
CA PHE A 138 3.21 9.91 -20.95
C PHE A 138 3.34 10.99 -19.86
N ARG A 139 4.56 11.47 -19.64
CA ARG A 139 4.86 12.53 -18.66
C ARG A 139 4.02 13.79 -18.88
N GLY A 140 3.60 14.40 -17.77
CA GLY A 140 2.83 15.66 -17.77
C GLY A 140 1.30 15.49 -17.72
N VAL A 141 0.79 14.27 -17.93
CA VAL A 141 -0.64 13.94 -17.83
C VAL A 141 -0.87 12.83 -16.82
N MET A 142 -1.03 13.20 -15.54
CA MET A 142 -1.11 12.24 -14.43
C MET A 142 -2.25 11.24 -14.57
N LYS A 143 -3.44 11.68 -15.00
CA LYS A 143 -4.59 10.81 -15.23
C LYS A 143 -4.26 9.63 -16.15
N ILE A 144 -3.52 9.88 -17.23
CA ILE A 144 -3.09 8.82 -18.17
C ILE A 144 -2.10 7.87 -17.51
N ARG A 145 -1.11 8.42 -16.81
CA ARG A 145 -0.08 7.61 -16.13
C ARG A 145 -0.70 6.71 -15.08
N GLU A 146 -1.60 7.25 -14.27
CA GLU A 146 -2.32 6.50 -13.23
C GLU A 146 -3.19 5.41 -13.84
N SER A 147 -3.91 5.67 -14.95
CA SER A 147 -4.69 4.63 -15.64
C SER A 147 -3.81 3.46 -16.13
N ILE A 148 -2.63 3.76 -16.70
CA ILE A 148 -1.66 2.72 -17.11
C ILE A 148 -1.19 1.93 -15.89
N HIS A 149 -0.89 2.60 -14.78
CA HIS A 149 -0.47 1.96 -13.53
C HIS A 149 -1.55 1.04 -12.97
N SER A 150 -2.81 1.47 -12.93
CA SER A 150 -3.93 0.69 -12.40
C SER A 150 -4.14 -0.60 -13.20
N VAL A 151 -4.10 -0.52 -14.53
CA VAL A 151 -4.21 -1.69 -15.42
C VAL A 151 -3.01 -2.62 -15.20
N PHE A 152 -1.78 -2.11 -15.24
CA PHE A 152 -0.59 -2.93 -15.06
C PHE A 152 -0.56 -3.63 -13.70
N LEU A 153 -0.80 -2.89 -12.62
CA LEU A 153 -0.73 -3.43 -11.25
C LEU A 153 -1.78 -4.51 -11.01
N GLN A 154 -3.02 -4.30 -11.46
CA GLN A 154 -4.06 -5.32 -11.28
C GLN A 154 -3.61 -6.65 -11.88
N ASN A 155 -3.11 -6.63 -13.13
CA ASN A 155 -2.75 -7.86 -13.82
C ASN A 155 -1.44 -8.45 -13.28
N ALA A 156 -0.45 -7.62 -12.97
CA ALA A 156 0.79 -8.06 -12.33
C ALA A 156 0.53 -8.72 -10.96
N ILE A 157 -0.45 -8.24 -10.19
CA ILE A 157 -0.77 -8.81 -8.88
C ILE A 157 -1.64 -10.07 -9.03
N LEU A 158 -2.75 -9.98 -9.77
CA LEU A 158 -3.75 -11.06 -9.84
C LEU A 158 -3.34 -12.22 -10.73
N GLU A 159 -2.64 -11.96 -11.83
CA GLU A 159 -2.34 -12.98 -12.83
C GLU A 159 -0.95 -13.58 -12.64
N SER A 160 0.03 -12.80 -12.16
CA SER A 160 1.41 -13.24 -12.03
C SER A 160 1.95 -13.30 -10.61
N GLY A 161 1.27 -12.70 -9.62
CA GLY A 161 1.64 -12.80 -8.21
C GLY A 161 2.72 -11.82 -7.76
N MET A 162 2.74 -10.61 -8.33
CA MET A 162 3.56 -9.49 -7.84
C MET A 162 3.16 -9.12 -6.40
N ASP A 163 4.15 -8.93 -5.53
CA ASP A 163 3.92 -8.77 -4.08
C ASP A 163 4.09 -7.32 -3.60
N VAL A 164 5.04 -6.58 -4.18
CA VAL A 164 5.44 -5.23 -3.74
C VAL A 164 5.57 -4.33 -4.95
N GLY A 165 5.32 -3.02 -4.81
CA GLY A 165 5.53 -2.06 -5.90
C GLY A 165 6.03 -0.71 -5.38
N ILE A 166 6.99 -0.11 -6.09
CA ILE A 166 7.42 1.26 -5.82
C ILE A 166 6.47 2.19 -6.59
N VAL A 167 5.49 2.73 -5.87
CA VAL A 167 4.38 3.53 -6.42
C VAL A 167 4.31 4.91 -5.77
N ASN A 168 3.65 5.85 -6.43
CA ASN A 168 3.18 7.05 -5.74
C ASN A 168 1.89 6.72 -4.96
N ALA A 169 2.00 6.53 -3.65
CA ALA A 169 0.88 6.19 -2.78
C ALA A 169 -0.26 7.22 -2.76
N HIS A 170 -0.01 8.47 -3.16
CA HIS A 170 -1.04 9.53 -3.22
C HIS A 170 -1.79 9.56 -4.55
N GLU A 171 -1.20 9.01 -5.61
CA GLU A 171 -1.64 9.12 -7.01
C GLU A 171 -1.91 7.71 -7.56
N MET A 172 -2.91 7.04 -6.99
CA MET A 172 -3.30 5.66 -7.35
C MET A 172 -4.80 5.60 -7.62
N LEU A 173 -5.15 5.65 -8.90
CA LEU A 173 -6.52 5.52 -9.39
C LEU A 173 -7.02 4.08 -9.24
N MET A 174 -8.27 3.87 -8.83
CA MET A 174 -8.86 2.55 -8.87
C MET A 174 -9.27 2.20 -10.31
N LEU A 175 -9.16 0.93 -10.69
CA LEU A 175 -9.46 0.53 -12.07
C LEU A 175 -10.90 0.85 -12.50
N ASN A 176 -11.86 0.76 -11.57
CA ASN A 176 -13.26 1.10 -11.80
C ASN A 176 -13.50 2.62 -11.97
N GLU A 177 -12.56 3.46 -11.53
CA GLU A 177 -12.60 4.92 -11.72
C GLU A 177 -11.96 5.34 -13.05
N VAL A 178 -11.24 4.44 -13.72
CA VAL A 178 -10.67 4.69 -15.05
C VAL A 178 -11.80 4.80 -16.07
N GLU A 179 -11.79 5.88 -16.87
CA GLU A 179 -12.76 6.07 -17.95
C GLU A 179 -12.66 4.92 -18.97
N PRO A 180 -13.79 4.35 -19.46
CA PRO A 180 -13.78 3.13 -20.27
C PRO A 180 -12.85 3.17 -21.49
N ASP A 181 -12.80 4.31 -22.19
CA ASP A 181 -11.94 4.49 -23.38
C ASP A 181 -10.45 4.55 -23.02
N ILE A 182 -10.09 5.22 -21.91
CA ILE A 182 -8.72 5.24 -21.39
C ILE A 182 -8.32 3.86 -20.86
N ARG A 183 -9.25 3.14 -20.24
CA ARG A 183 -9.01 1.80 -19.72
C ARG A 183 -8.69 0.83 -20.85
N GLU A 184 -9.52 0.79 -21.89
CA GLU A 184 -9.29 -0.07 -23.06
C GLU A 184 -7.96 0.25 -23.75
N ALA A 185 -7.65 1.54 -23.96
CA ALA A 185 -6.38 1.95 -24.52
C ALA A 185 -5.18 1.57 -23.64
N ALA A 186 -5.29 1.73 -22.32
CA ALA A 186 -4.26 1.31 -21.37
C ALA A 186 -4.07 -0.21 -21.36
N GLU A 187 -5.16 -1.00 -21.44
CA GLU A 187 -5.10 -2.46 -21.57
C GLU A 187 -4.41 -2.87 -22.89
N ASN A 188 -4.79 -2.26 -24.02
CA ASN A 188 -4.15 -2.55 -25.31
C ASN A 188 -2.66 -2.20 -25.30
N LEU A 189 -2.29 -1.09 -24.64
CA LEU A 189 -0.90 -0.65 -24.52
C LEU A 189 -0.07 -1.54 -23.59
N VAL A 190 -0.57 -1.87 -22.39
CA VAL A 190 0.16 -2.69 -21.41
C VAL A 190 0.37 -4.12 -21.93
N PHE A 191 -0.62 -4.66 -22.62
CA PHE A 191 -0.60 -6.03 -23.13
C PHE A 191 -0.17 -6.16 -24.59
N ASN A 192 0.21 -5.05 -25.24
CA ASN A 192 0.58 -5.03 -26.64
C ASN A 192 -0.44 -5.75 -27.56
N LYS A 193 -1.74 -5.49 -27.36
CA LYS A 193 -2.83 -6.21 -28.06
C LYS A 193 -3.06 -5.73 -29.48
N THR A 194 -2.73 -4.48 -29.77
CA THR A 194 -2.92 -3.86 -31.08
C THR A 194 -1.68 -3.06 -31.48
N GLU A 195 -1.35 -3.06 -32.77
CA GLU A 195 -0.18 -2.35 -33.30
C GLU A 195 -0.27 -0.83 -33.10
N ASP A 196 -1.49 -0.29 -33.07
CA ASP A 196 -1.79 1.14 -32.90
C ASP A 196 -1.94 1.58 -31.43
N ALA A 197 -1.74 0.67 -30.45
CA ALA A 197 -2.00 0.95 -29.03
C ALA A 197 -1.22 2.18 -28.51
N THR A 198 0.01 2.38 -28.99
CA THR A 198 0.82 3.56 -28.63
C THR A 198 0.19 4.84 -29.16
N ASP A 199 -0.21 4.86 -30.42
CA ASP A 199 -0.77 6.04 -31.08
C ASP A 199 -2.11 6.44 -30.45
N VAL A 200 -2.99 5.46 -30.21
CA VAL A 200 -4.27 5.67 -29.53
C VAL A 200 -4.06 6.29 -28.15
N MET A 201 -3.11 5.76 -27.36
CA MET A 201 -2.85 6.29 -26.02
C MET A 201 -2.23 7.70 -26.07
N LEU A 202 -1.40 8.00 -27.06
CA LEU A 202 -0.84 9.34 -27.28
C LEU A 202 -1.92 10.35 -27.67
N GLU A 203 -2.88 9.95 -28.52
CA GLU A 203 -4.02 10.80 -28.88
C GLU A 203 -4.89 11.11 -27.65
N LEU A 204 -5.21 10.11 -26.84
CA LEU A 204 -5.93 10.29 -25.57
C LEU A 204 -5.17 11.20 -24.60
N THR A 205 -3.83 11.07 -24.57
CA THR A 205 -2.96 11.92 -23.76
C THR A 205 -3.01 13.38 -24.20
N LYS A 206 -2.97 13.63 -25.51
CA LYS A 206 -3.13 14.97 -26.08
C LYS A 206 -4.52 15.54 -25.75
N ARG A 207 -5.58 14.76 -25.96
CA ARG A 207 -6.97 15.15 -25.64
C ARG A 207 -7.12 15.55 -24.17
N GLU A 208 -6.55 14.77 -23.26
CA GLU A 208 -6.61 15.05 -21.82
C GLU A 208 -5.77 16.30 -21.44
N LYS A 209 -4.62 16.49 -22.09
CA LYS A 209 -3.80 17.70 -21.92
C LYS A 209 -4.56 18.95 -22.38
N ASP A 210 -5.14 18.92 -23.58
CA ASP A 210 -5.91 20.02 -24.16
C ASP A 210 -7.13 20.35 -23.27
N ARG A 211 -7.83 19.32 -22.78
CA ARG A 211 -8.94 19.47 -21.81
C ARG A 211 -8.48 20.20 -20.55
N ARG A 212 -7.31 19.84 -20.02
CA ARG A 212 -6.77 20.46 -18.80
C ARG A 212 -6.31 21.91 -19.03
N GLU A 213 -5.76 22.21 -20.20
CA GLU A 213 -5.40 23.58 -20.57
C GLU A 213 -6.63 24.46 -20.79
N ALA A 214 -7.67 23.94 -21.43
CA ALA A 214 -8.96 24.63 -21.59
C ALA A 214 -9.62 24.95 -20.24
N LEU A 215 -9.54 24.03 -19.29
CA LEU A 215 -10.00 24.24 -17.90
C LEU A 215 -9.21 25.34 -17.18
N LYS A 216 -7.90 25.42 -17.39
CA LYS A 216 -7.04 26.48 -16.81
C LYS A 216 -7.28 27.86 -17.43
N LYS A 217 -7.63 27.92 -18.71
CA LYS A 217 -7.88 29.18 -19.46
C LYS A 217 -9.31 29.70 -19.33
N GLY A 218 -10.11 29.18 -18.40
CA GLY A 218 -11.47 29.64 -18.14
C GLY A 218 -12.53 29.17 -19.16
N GLY A 219 -12.18 28.25 -20.06
CA GLY A 219 -13.05 27.77 -21.15
C GLY A 219 -13.90 26.54 -20.82
N GLY A 220 -13.85 26.04 -19.59
CA GLY A 220 -14.73 24.95 -19.16
C GLY A 220 -15.78 25.50 -18.23
N ALA A 221 -17.02 25.61 -18.72
CA ALA A 221 -18.18 25.68 -17.85
C ALA A 221 -17.98 24.69 -16.70
N THR A 222 -18.16 25.15 -15.47
CA THR A 222 -18.44 24.33 -14.31
C THR A 222 -19.71 23.52 -14.59
N LYS A 223 -19.64 22.54 -15.49
CA LYS A 223 -20.11 21.22 -15.12
C LYS A 223 -19.23 20.85 -13.94
N LYS A 224 -19.62 21.33 -12.74
CA LYS A 224 -19.63 20.46 -11.57
C LYS A 224 -19.98 19.10 -12.17
N LYS A 225 -19.03 18.17 -12.20
CA LYS A 225 -19.40 16.76 -12.18
C LYS A 225 -20.36 16.75 -11.01
N GLN A 226 -21.68 16.82 -11.27
CA GLN A 226 -22.66 16.43 -10.30
C GLN A 226 -22.25 14.99 -10.11
N THR A 227 -21.50 14.77 -9.05
CA THR A 227 -21.04 13.47 -8.64
C THR A 227 -22.33 12.70 -8.45
N SER A 228 -22.70 11.89 -9.44
CA SER A 228 -24.02 11.25 -9.51
C SER A 228 -24.29 10.47 -8.23
N TRP A 229 -23.23 9.92 -7.62
CA TRP A 229 -23.26 9.28 -6.32
C TRP A 229 -23.75 10.18 -5.18
N ARG A 230 -23.58 11.51 -5.25
CA ARG A 230 -24.12 12.47 -4.26
C ARG A 230 -25.64 12.53 -4.26
N THR A 231 -26.30 12.05 -5.32
CA THR A 231 -27.77 11.97 -5.38
C THR A 231 -28.31 10.67 -4.78
N GLU A 232 -27.43 9.74 -4.40
CA GLU A 232 -27.81 8.49 -3.73
C GLU A 232 -28.10 8.72 -2.23
N ASN A 233 -28.64 7.71 -1.57
CA ASN A 233 -28.93 7.76 -0.13
C ASN A 233 -27.64 7.87 0.71
N VAL A 234 -27.77 8.33 1.95
CA VAL A 234 -26.63 8.60 2.83
C VAL A 234 -25.73 7.37 3.03
N THR A 235 -26.33 6.18 3.18
CA THR A 235 -25.63 4.89 3.27
C THR A 235 -24.70 4.67 2.07
N LYS A 236 -25.21 4.82 0.84
CA LYS A 236 -24.42 4.65 -0.38
C LYS A 236 -23.37 5.74 -0.56
N ARG A 237 -23.63 6.96 -0.09
CA ARG A 237 -22.64 8.05 -0.10
C ARG A 237 -21.49 7.79 0.86
N LEU A 238 -21.77 7.25 2.05
CA LEU A 238 -20.77 6.84 3.03
C LEU A 238 -19.93 5.66 2.50
N GLU A 239 -20.57 4.64 1.93
CA GLU A 239 -19.92 3.50 1.28
C GLU A 239 -18.99 3.98 0.15
N HIS A 240 -19.48 4.85 -0.74
CA HIS A 240 -18.69 5.43 -1.82
C HIS A 240 -17.51 6.25 -1.30
N SER A 241 -17.71 7.03 -0.24
CA SER A 241 -16.65 7.85 0.36
C SER A 241 -15.57 6.98 1.00
N LEU A 242 -15.94 5.87 1.63
CA LEU A 242 -15.00 4.90 2.19
C LEU A 242 -14.22 4.19 1.10
N ILE A 243 -14.89 3.60 0.11
CA ILE A 243 -14.25 2.84 -0.97
C ILE A 243 -13.24 3.73 -1.71
N ASN A 244 -13.62 4.97 -2.07
CA ASN A 244 -12.75 5.86 -2.86
C ASN A 244 -11.82 6.75 -2.00
N GLY A 245 -11.89 6.62 -0.66
CA GLY A 245 -11.08 7.39 0.27
C GLY A 245 -11.33 8.91 0.22
N ILE A 246 -12.59 9.33 0.07
CA ILE A 246 -13.02 10.73 -0.01
C ILE A 246 -13.37 11.25 1.39
N SER A 247 -12.60 12.21 1.90
CA SER A 247 -12.82 12.80 3.23
C SER A 247 -13.60 14.13 3.21
N GLN A 248 -13.88 14.67 2.03
CA GLN A 248 -14.44 16.00 1.85
C GLN A 248 -15.87 16.14 2.38
N TYR A 249 -16.72 15.13 2.17
CA TYR A 249 -18.15 15.18 2.49
C TYR A 249 -18.53 14.37 3.72
N ILE A 250 -17.55 13.75 4.39
CA ILE A 250 -17.82 12.74 5.41
C ILE A 250 -18.55 13.31 6.63
N ASP A 251 -18.24 14.56 7.02
CA ASP A 251 -18.87 15.17 8.20
C ASP A 251 -20.36 15.45 7.96
N GLU A 252 -20.71 15.88 6.75
CA GLU A 252 -22.11 16.15 6.34
C GLU A 252 -22.90 14.84 6.23
N ASP A 253 -22.34 13.82 5.59
CA ASP A 253 -23.02 12.54 5.40
C ASP A 253 -23.16 11.76 6.71
N VAL A 254 -22.15 11.81 7.59
CA VAL A 254 -22.23 11.17 8.91
C VAL A 254 -23.29 11.85 9.78
N GLU A 255 -23.43 13.18 9.71
CA GLU A 255 -24.48 13.90 10.45
C GLU A 255 -25.89 13.60 9.93
N GLU A 256 -26.06 13.49 8.61
CA GLU A 256 -27.33 13.05 8.02
C GLU A 256 -27.70 11.64 8.47
N ALA A 257 -26.74 10.70 8.38
CA ALA A 257 -26.97 9.33 8.83
C ALA A 257 -27.25 9.26 10.35
N ARG A 258 -26.53 10.04 11.16
CA ARG A 258 -26.73 10.11 12.62
C ARG A 258 -28.14 10.57 12.99
N LYS A 259 -28.78 11.44 12.20
CA LYS A 259 -30.17 11.86 12.44
C LYS A 259 -31.19 10.77 12.11
N GLU A 260 -30.85 9.87 11.19
CA GLU A 260 -31.72 8.75 10.78
C GLU A 260 -31.54 7.52 11.68
N ALA A 261 -30.39 7.38 12.35
CA ALA A 261 -30.11 6.26 13.25
C ALA A 261 -30.54 6.52 14.70
N GLU A 262 -31.01 5.47 15.37
CA GLU A 262 -31.39 5.53 16.79
C GLU A 262 -30.21 5.85 17.71
N ARG A 263 -29.01 5.34 17.36
CA ARG A 263 -27.78 5.49 18.15
C ARG A 263 -26.62 5.81 17.22
N PRO A 264 -25.72 6.76 17.56
CA PRO A 264 -24.51 7.04 16.78
C PRO A 264 -23.65 5.80 16.54
N LEU A 265 -23.64 4.84 17.48
CA LEU A 265 -22.92 3.58 17.35
C LEU A 265 -23.41 2.74 16.14
N HIS A 266 -24.70 2.79 15.81
CA HIS A 266 -25.25 2.03 14.68
C HIS A 266 -24.71 2.54 13.33
N ILE A 267 -24.22 3.78 13.25
CA ILE A 267 -23.54 4.29 12.04
C ILE A 267 -22.17 3.62 11.86
N ILE A 268 -21.46 3.38 12.97
CA ILE A 268 -20.20 2.64 12.96
C ILE A 268 -20.46 1.20 12.57
N GLU A 269 -21.33 0.51 13.30
CA GLU A 269 -21.60 -0.93 13.13
C GLU A 269 -22.35 -1.29 11.84
N GLY A 270 -23.08 -0.34 11.24
CA GLY A 270 -23.79 -0.52 9.98
C GLY A 270 -23.01 0.05 8.78
N PRO A 271 -23.41 1.22 8.23
CA PRO A 271 -22.92 1.72 6.95
C PRO A 271 -21.40 1.85 6.86
N LEU A 272 -20.73 2.22 7.96
CA LEU A 272 -19.27 2.35 7.95
C LEU A 272 -18.55 1.00 7.95
N MET A 273 -19.01 0.04 8.78
CA MET A 273 -18.47 -1.33 8.77
C MET A 273 -18.79 -2.08 7.48
N ASP A 274 -19.97 -1.89 6.89
CA ASP A 274 -20.32 -2.45 5.58
C ASP A 274 -19.35 -1.97 4.48
N GLY A 275 -19.01 -0.67 4.48
CA GLY A 275 -17.99 -0.13 3.59
C GLY A 275 -16.60 -0.74 3.82
N MET A 276 -16.22 -0.96 5.09
CA MET A 276 -14.95 -1.61 5.44
C MET A 276 -14.90 -3.10 5.04
N ASN A 277 -16.02 -3.82 5.11
CA ASN A 277 -16.12 -5.20 4.62
C ASN A 277 -15.88 -5.26 3.10
N ILE A 278 -16.48 -4.35 2.33
CA ILE A 278 -16.24 -4.25 0.88
C ILE A 278 -14.77 -3.95 0.58
N ILE A 279 -14.13 -3.07 1.35
CA ILE A 279 -12.69 -2.80 1.21
C ILE A 279 -11.87 -4.05 1.50
N GLY A 280 -12.24 -4.83 2.53
CA GLY A 280 -11.62 -6.11 2.85
C GLY A 280 -11.73 -7.12 1.70
N ASP A 281 -12.92 -7.24 1.11
CA ASP A 281 -13.17 -8.11 -0.05
C ASP A 281 -12.37 -7.65 -1.28
N LEU A 282 -12.34 -6.33 -1.55
CA LEU A 282 -11.58 -5.77 -2.67
C LEU A 282 -10.07 -5.92 -2.50
N PHE A 283 -9.55 -5.77 -1.28
CA PHE A 283 -8.15 -5.99 -0.96
C PHE A 283 -7.79 -7.48 -1.04
N GLY A 284 -8.61 -8.36 -0.48
CA GLY A 284 -8.44 -9.81 -0.57
C GLY A 284 -8.53 -10.34 -2.01
N ALA A 285 -9.36 -9.72 -2.85
CA ALA A 285 -9.46 -10.00 -4.27
C ALA A 285 -8.40 -9.27 -5.12
N GLY A 286 -7.43 -8.57 -4.50
CA GLY A 286 -6.36 -7.80 -5.14
C GLY A 286 -6.82 -6.69 -6.11
N LYS A 287 -8.07 -6.24 -5.97
CA LYS A 287 -8.65 -5.10 -6.71
C LYS A 287 -8.38 -3.76 -6.02
N MET A 288 -7.94 -3.79 -4.77
CA MET A 288 -7.53 -2.62 -3.99
C MET A 288 -6.15 -2.87 -3.38
N PHE A 289 -5.32 -1.83 -3.29
CA PHE A 289 -3.94 -1.91 -2.79
C PHE A 289 -3.80 -1.29 -1.40
N LEU A 290 -2.75 -1.65 -0.66
CA LEU A 290 -2.53 -1.17 0.71
C LEU A 290 -2.59 0.37 0.87
N PRO A 291 -2.01 1.19 -0.01
CA PRO A 291 -2.18 2.64 0.06
C PRO A 291 -3.64 3.12 -0.03
N GLN A 292 -4.45 2.45 -0.86
CA GLN A 292 -5.87 2.75 -1.00
C GLN A 292 -6.63 2.36 0.28
N VAL A 293 -6.32 1.19 0.86
CA VAL A 293 -6.88 0.76 2.16
C VAL A 293 -6.54 1.78 3.26
N ILE A 294 -5.31 2.28 3.31
CA ILE A 294 -4.90 3.32 4.28
C ILE A 294 -5.69 4.62 4.07
N LYS A 295 -5.93 5.01 2.81
CA LYS A 295 -6.74 6.19 2.48
C LYS A 295 -8.19 6.03 2.98
N SER A 296 -8.79 4.86 2.77
CA SER A 296 -10.12 4.52 3.29
C SER A 296 -10.16 4.50 4.83
N ALA A 297 -9.14 3.92 5.47
CA ALA A 297 -9.02 3.91 6.92
C ALA A 297 -8.93 5.34 7.51
N ARG A 298 -8.33 6.30 6.80
CA ARG A 298 -8.35 7.72 7.20
C ARG A 298 -9.74 8.33 7.15
N VAL A 299 -10.54 7.98 6.14
CA VAL A 299 -11.95 8.42 6.05
C VAL A 299 -12.75 7.82 7.20
N MET A 300 -12.58 6.52 7.46
CA MET A 300 -13.20 5.83 8.59
C MET A 300 -12.85 6.51 9.93
N LYS A 301 -11.57 6.76 10.18
CA LYS A 301 -11.11 7.47 11.39
C LYS A 301 -11.76 8.86 11.52
N LYS A 302 -11.90 9.60 10.42
CA LYS A 302 -12.55 10.92 10.42
C LYS A 302 -14.04 10.81 10.74
N ALA A 303 -14.75 9.84 10.17
CA ALA A 303 -16.16 9.58 10.44
C ALA A 303 -16.40 9.21 11.92
N VAL A 304 -15.59 8.29 12.46
CA VAL A 304 -15.68 7.90 13.88
C VAL A 304 -15.39 9.08 14.80
N ALA A 305 -14.36 9.88 14.49
CA ALA A 305 -14.04 11.07 15.28
C ALA A 305 -15.19 12.09 15.34
N TYR A 306 -16.00 12.18 14.27
CA TYR A 306 -17.20 13.01 14.26
C TYR A 306 -18.29 12.49 15.21
N LEU A 307 -18.42 11.17 15.36
CA LEU A 307 -19.45 10.52 16.18
C LEU A 307 -19.12 10.48 17.68
N ILE A 308 -17.83 10.51 18.06
CA ILE A 308 -17.38 10.42 19.46
C ILE A 308 -18.13 11.38 20.41
N PRO A 309 -18.25 12.70 20.12
CA PRO A 309 -18.93 13.61 21.03
C PRO A 309 -20.40 13.28 21.28
N PHE A 310 -21.07 12.68 20.29
CA PHE A 310 -22.47 12.27 20.40
C PHE A 310 -22.63 10.97 21.19
N MET A 311 -21.69 10.03 21.04
CA MET A 311 -21.65 8.80 21.83
C MET A 311 -21.36 9.09 23.31
N GLU A 312 -20.44 10.01 23.60
CA GLU A 312 -20.15 10.46 24.96
C GLU A 312 -21.38 11.11 25.60
N LYS A 313 -22.11 11.95 24.85
CA LYS A 313 -23.35 12.56 25.31
C LYS A 313 -24.43 11.53 25.62
N GLU A 314 -24.64 10.54 24.75
CA GLU A 314 -25.59 9.43 24.99
C GLU A 314 -25.19 8.62 26.23
N LYS A 315 -23.90 8.27 26.38
CA LYS A 315 -23.37 7.56 27.56
C LYS A 315 -23.66 8.35 28.84
N ARG A 316 -23.45 9.67 28.80
CA ARG A 316 -23.71 10.58 29.93
C ARG A 316 -25.18 10.65 30.30
N GLU A 317 -26.07 10.82 29.31
CA GLU A 317 -27.52 10.84 29.51
C GLU A 317 -28.04 9.52 30.08
N LYS A 318 -27.50 8.39 29.61
CA LYS A 318 -27.83 7.06 30.13
C LYS A 318 -27.36 6.88 31.57
N MET A 319 -26.16 7.32 31.92
CA MET A 319 -25.65 7.30 33.30
C MET A 319 -26.55 8.12 34.24
N ILE A 320 -26.96 9.32 33.82
CA ILE A 320 -27.88 10.17 34.57
C ILE A 320 -29.25 9.48 34.75
N ALA A 321 -29.79 8.87 33.70
CA ALA A 321 -31.05 8.14 33.77
C ALA A 321 -31.00 6.89 34.68
N GLU A 322 -29.83 6.26 34.79
CA GLU A 322 -29.56 5.14 35.70
C GLU A 322 -29.21 5.58 37.13
N GLY A 323 -29.22 6.89 37.42
CA GLY A 323 -28.88 7.43 38.74
C GLY A 323 -27.39 7.34 39.11
N LYS A 324 -26.52 7.15 38.11
CA LYS A 324 -25.06 7.11 38.27
C LYS A 324 -24.47 8.50 38.02
N ASP A 325 -23.40 8.83 38.74
CA ASP A 325 -22.67 10.08 38.52
C ASP A 325 -21.85 9.98 37.22
N PRO A 326 -22.16 10.78 36.19
CA PRO A 326 -21.42 10.77 34.92
C PRO A 326 -19.98 11.29 35.04
N ASP A 327 -19.64 11.99 36.13
CA ASP A 327 -18.32 12.58 36.36
C ASP A 327 -17.52 11.76 37.40
N ALA A 328 -18.05 10.62 37.86
CA ALA A 328 -17.31 9.67 38.69
C ALA A 328 -16.20 9.03 37.86
N ILE A 329 -14.95 9.23 38.28
CA ILE A 329 -13.77 8.58 37.71
C ILE A 329 -13.83 7.10 38.10
N ASP A 330 -14.11 6.25 37.12
CA ASP A 330 -13.89 4.81 37.26
C ASP A 330 -12.38 4.57 37.15
N GLU A 331 -11.73 4.32 38.29
CA GLU A 331 -10.27 4.09 38.36
C GLU A 331 -9.84 2.83 37.57
N ASP A 332 -10.78 1.96 37.21
CA ASP A 332 -10.57 0.76 36.38
C ASP A 332 -11.04 0.94 34.91
N ASP A 333 -11.44 2.16 34.49
CA ASP A 333 -11.82 2.43 33.09
C ASP A 333 -10.58 2.56 32.19
N ASP A 334 -10.15 1.39 31.70
CA ASP A 334 -9.05 1.22 30.76
C ASP A 334 -9.42 1.55 29.31
N SER A 335 -10.66 1.99 29.02
CA SER A 335 -11.13 2.22 27.64
C SER A 335 -10.33 3.28 26.90
N GLN A 336 -9.76 4.25 27.63
CA GLN A 336 -8.80 5.24 27.13
C GLN A 336 -7.46 4.65 26.65
N PHE A 337 -7.14 3.41 27.04
CA PHE A 337 -5.97 2.66 26.59
C PHE A 337 -6.30 1.63 25.50
N ALA A 338 -7.58 1.40 25.19
CA ALA A 338 -8.00 0.49 24.13
C ALA A 338 -7.51 0.99 22.76
N GLY A 339 -6.61 0.22 22.13
CA GLY A 339 -6.00 0.55 20.85
C GLY A 339 -4.65 1.27 20.92
N MET A 340 -4.13 1.54 22.12
CA MET A 340 -2.77 2.08 22.31
C MET A 340 -1.77 0.92 22.48
N THR A 341 -1.10 0.54 21.40
CA THR A 341 0.04 -0.40 21.48
C THR A 341 1.25 0.33 22.07
N TYR A 342 1.52 0.15 23.36
CA TYR A 342 2.74 0.66 23.98
C TYR A 342 3.93 -0.23 23.61
N PHE A 343 4.87 0.33 22.84
CA PHE A 343 6.21 -0.25 22.73
C PHE A 343 6.93 -0.04 24.07
N ILE A 344 7.11 -1.12 24.82
CA ILE A 344 8.07 -1.14 25.93
C ILE A 344 9.46 -1.06 25.29
N SER A 345 10.04 0.14 25.24
CA SER A 345 11.46 0.26 24.98
C SER A 345 12.21 -0.15 26.25
N ASP A 346 13.21 -1.00 26.06
CA ASP A 346 14.08 -1.55 27.08
C ASP A 346 14.67 -0.42 27.96
N CYS A 347 14.05 -0.16 29.11
CA CYS A 347 14.58 0.78 30.08
C CYS A 347 15.75 0.11 30.81
N LYS A 348 16.98 0.51 30.43
CA LYS A 348 18.21 0.25 31.18
C LYS A 348 18.23 1.00 32.52
N ASN A 349 17.23 0.80 33.38
CA ASN A 349 17.24 1.31 34.75
C ASN A 349 16.48 0.38 35.71
N PRO A 350 17.18 -0.44 36.52
CA PRO A 350 16.57 -1.45 37.39
C PRO A 350 15.77 -0.89 38.58
N ASP A 351 15.77 0.43 38.80
CA ASP A 351 15.05 1.05 39.93
C ASP A 351 13.59 1.39 39.63
N LEU A 352 13.15 1.39 38.37
CA LEU A 352 11.76 1.69 37.99
C LEU A 352 10.82 0.48 38.09
N THR A 353 11.35 -0.75 38.02
CA THR A 353 10.58 -2.01 38.11
C THR A 353 10.10 -2.35 39.51
N ARG A 354 10.59 -1.69 40.57
CA ARG A 354 10.14 -1.96 41.95
C ARG A 354 8.87 -1.23 42.36
N SER A 355 8.43 -0.20 41.64
CA SER A 355 7.27 0.60 42.03
C SER A 355 5.92 0.07 41.52
N PHE A 356 5.92 -0.79 40.49
CA PHE A 356 4.70 -1.34 39.90
C PHE A 356 4.22 -2.66 40.53
N PHE A 357 5.07 -3.39 41.26
CA PHE A 357 4.72 -4.67 41.89
C PHE A 357 4.28 -4.56 43.36
N SER A 358 4.19 -3.36 43.94
CA SER A 358 3.88 -3.17 45.37
C SER A 358 2.46 -2.68 45.68
N ARG A 359 1.46 -3.08 44.89
CA ARG A 359 0.05 -2.93 45.25
C ARG A 359 -0.63 -4.30 45.27
N GLN A 360 -0.32 -5.10 46.29
CA GLN A 360 -1.21 -6.17 46.73
C GLN A 360 -2.06 -5.63 47.89
N GLY A 361 -3.37 -5.53 47.63
CA GLY A 361 -4.40 -5.37 48.66
C GLY A 361 -4.59 -6.67 49.47
N PRO A 362 -5.32 -6.60 50.59
CA PRO A 362 -5.06 -7.40 51.77
C PRO A 362 -5.78 -8.74 51.74
N TYR A 363 -5.05 -9.84 51.62
CA TYR A 363 -5.54 -11.16 52.03
C TYR A 363 -4.43 -11.92 52.76
N GLY A 364 -4.62 -12.02 54.08
CA GLY A 364 -4.30 -13.21 54.88
C GLY A 364 -2.82 -13.51 55.14
N ASP A 365 -2.33 -13.01 56.28
CA ASP A 365 -1.25 -13.64 57.03
C ASP A 365 -1.51 -15.14 57.21
N GLY A 366 -0.52 -15.95 56.82
CA GLY A 366 -0.52 -17.39 56.99
C GLY A 366 0.92 -17.87 57.10
N GLU A 367 1.50 -17.75 58.29
CA GLU A 367 2.75 -18.38 58.67
C GLU A 367 2.80 -19.85 58.19
N ARG A 368 3.88 -20.24 57.51
CA ARG A 368 4.60 -21.47 57.86
C ARG A 368 6.03 -21.49 57.31
N ARG A 369 6.91 -21.82 58.25
CA ARG A 369 8.37 -21.89 58.21
C ARG A 369 8.89 -23.06 57.35
N ARG A 370 10.08 -22.82 56.77
CA ARG A 370 11.26 -23.71 56.63
C ARG A 370 11.05 -25.15 56.15
N SER A 371 11.66 -25.45 55.00
CA SER A 371 12.98 -26.12 54.90
C SER A 371 13.50 -26.03 53.48
#